data_AF-A0A521SD76-F1
#
_entry.id   AF-A0A521SD76-F1
#
_cell.length_a   1.000
_cell.length_b   1.000
_cell.length_c   1.000
_cell.angle_alpha   90.00
_cell.angle_beta   90.00
_cell.angle_gamma   90.00
#
_symmetry.space_group_name_H-M   'P 1'
#
loop_
_entity.id
_entity.type
_entity.pdbx_description
1 polymer ?
#
loop_
_entity_poly.entity_id
_entity_poly.type
_entity_poly.pdbx_seq_one_letter_code
_entity_poly.pdbx_strand_id
1 'polypeptide(L)'
;MEEMQKPMPQGGDKDVEENKLIAAISYISVLCLVGLLGKKDSPYVQYHAKQGFVLFIAAIAFMVIGIVPILGWIISFFGSIAVLVLSIMGIINAIGGKKTDLPLVGEWAKKVNL
;
A
#
# COMPACT_ATOMS: atom_id res chain seq x y z
N MET A 1 30.61 6.36 5.67
CA MET A 1 29.31 6.50 4.96
C MET A 1 28.25 5.99 5.92
N GLU A 2 27.88 6.83 6.87
CA GLU A 2 27.06 6.50 8.06
C GLU A 2 25.70 7.21 8.05
N GLU A 3 25.27 7.72 6.90
CA GLU A 3 23.92 8.24 6.76
C GLU A 3 23.05 7.25 6.01
N MET A 4 22.05 6.72 6.72
CA MET A 4 20.65 6.60 6.28
C MET A 4 19.94 5.31 6.74
N GLN A 5 20.11 4.94 8.01
CA GLN A 5 19.04 4.27 8.74
C GLN A 5 18.39 5.29 9.70
N LYS A 6 17.48 6.11 9.17
CA LYS A 6 16.66 7.00 10.00
C LYS A 6 15.80 6.13 10.93
N PRO A 7 15.77 6.38 12.25
CA PRO A 7 14.90 5.65 13.16
C PRO A 7 13.43 5.88 12.79
N MET A 8 12.63 4.81 12.82
CA MET A 8 11.22 4.80 12.43
C MET A 8 10.39 5.82 13.22
N PRO A 9 9.37 6.46 12.60
CA PRO A 9 8.26 7.05 13.35
C PRO A 9 7.54 5.92 14.12
N GLN A 10 7.68 5.96 15.45
CA GLN A 10 7.25 4.94 16.40
C GLN A 10 5.72 4.83 16.46
N GLY A 11 5.17 3.83 15.78
CA GLY A 11 4.28 2.90 16.49
C GLY A 11 5.24 1.87 17.09
N GLY A 12 5.26 1.71 18.41
CA GLY A 12 6.25 0.85 19.07
C GLY A 12 6.21 -0.60 18.58
N ASP A 13 7.19 -1.42 18.94
CA ASP A 13 7.24 -2.84 18.54
C ASP A 13 5.91 -3.58 18.79
N LYS A 14 5.17 -3.17 19.83
CA LYS A 14 3.79 -3.65 20.11
C LYS A 14 2.78 -3.33 19.01
N ASP A 15 2.76 -2.09 18.50
CA ASP A 15 1.86 -1.69 17.41
C ASP A 15 2.11 -2.53 16.15
N VAL A 16 3.39 -2.79 15.86
CA VAL A 16 3.78 -3.64 14.73
C VAL A 16 3.27 -5.07 14.95
N GLU A 17 3.63 -5.73 16.04
CA GLU A 17 3.25 -7.12 16.32
C GLU A 17 1.72 -7.33 16.33
N GLU A 18 0.97 -6.43 16.96
CA GLU A 18 -0.48 -6.55 17.09
C GLU A 18 -1.22 -6.33 15.75
N ASN A 19 -0.65 -5.57 14.82
CA ASN A 19 -1.38 -5.11 13.64
C ASN A 19 -0.82 -5.57 12.28
N LYS A 20 0.17 -6.49 12.23
CA LYS A 20 0.73 -7.04 10.98
C LYS A 20 -0.33 -7.50 9.98
N LEU A 21 -1.34 -8.22 10.46
CA LEU A 21 -2.40 -8.75 9.59
C LEU A 21 -3.26 -7.63 8.99
N ILE A 22 -3.62 -6.62 9.79
CA ILE A 22 -4.44 -5.50 9.32
C ILE A 22 -3.66 -4.63 8.32
N ALA A 23 -2.36 -4.43 8.57
CA ALA A 23 -1.47 -3.80 7.61
C ALA A 23 -1.38 -4.59 6.29
N ALA A 24 -1.27 -5.92 6.36
CA ALA A 24 -1.18 -6.78 5.19
C ALA A 24 -2.47 -6.80 4.35
N ILE A 25 -3.65 -6.97 4.97
CA ILE A 25 -4.93 -6.95 4.23
C ILE A 25 -5.18 -5.59 3.58
N SER A 26 -4.54 -4.52 4.06
CA SER A 26 -4.70 -3.21 3.47
C SER A 26 -4.17 -3.14 2.03
N TYR A 27 -3.38 -4.10 1.55
CA TYR A 27 -2.96 -4.20 0.15
C TYR A 27 -3.94 -5.00 -0.73
N ILE A 28 -5.04 -5.48 -0.16
CA ILE A 28 -6.08 -6.23 -0.88
C ILE A 28 -7.21 -5.27 -1.26
N SER A 29 -6.99 -4.53 -2.34
CA SER A 29 -8.00 -3.66 -2.99
C SER A 29 -8.74 -2.77 -1.96
N VAL A 30 -10.08 -2.85 -1.92
CA VAL A 30 -10.93 -2.03 -1.04
C VAL A 30 -10.70 -2.27 0.45
N LEU A 31 -10.06 -3.37 0.85
CA LEU A 31 -9.78 -3.67 2.26
C LEU A 31 -8.77 -2.70 2.89
N CYS A 32 -8.05 -1.90 2.08
CA CYS A 32 -7.28 -0.74 2.57
C CYS A 32 -8.10 0.19 3.49
N LEU A 33 -9.42 0.30 3.25
CA LEU A 33 -10.31 1.13 4.04
C LEU A 33 -10.49 0.61 5.48
N VAL A 34 -10.33 -0.70 5.71
CA VAL A 34 -10.37 -1.28 7.06
C VAL A 34 -9.24 -0.71 7.91
N GLY A 35 -8.02 -0.68 7.36
CA GLY A 35 -6.87 -0.07 8.04
C GLY A 35 -7.03 1.44 8.19
N LEU A 36 -7.37 2.15 7.11
CA LEU A 36 -7.50 3.61 7.10
C LEU A 36 -8.55 4.12 8.09
N LEU A 37 -9.74 3.50 8.12
CA LEU A 37 -10.86 3.99 8.91
C LEU A 37 -10.93 3.35 10.29
N GLY A 38 -10.49 2.09 10.42
CA GLY A 38 -10.62 1.29 11.64
C GLY A 38 -9.41 1.28 12.56
N LYS A 39 -8.23 1.68 12.08
CA LYS A 39 -6.96 1.69 12.85
C LYS A 39 -6.23 3.04 12.72
N LYS A 40 -6.93 4.11 13.09
CA LYS A 40 -6.42 5.50 13.01
C LYS A 40 -5.31 5.80 14.00
N ASP A 41 -5.30 5.07 15.10
CA ASP A 41 -4.37 5.14 16.22
C ASP A 41 -3.08 4.34 16.01
N SER A 42 -3.00 3.52 14.95
CA SER A 42 -1.83 2.72 14.60
C SER A 42 -1.01 3.40 13.49
N PRO A 43 0.15 4.03 13.80
CA PRO A 43 1.03 4.56 12.78
C PRO A 43 1.56 3.48 11.82
N TYR A 44 1.64 2.23 12.27
CA TYR A 44 2.01 1.10 11.42
C TYR A 44 0.94 0.77 10.39
N VAL A 45 -0.31 0.61 10.81
CA VAL A 45 -1.41 0.33 9.87
C VAL A 45 -1.63 1.51 8.95
N GLN A 46 -1.62 2.75 9.44
CA GLN A 46 -1.81 3.93 8.60
C GLN A 46 -0.76 4.03 7.48
N TYR A 47 0.48 3.64 7.75
CA TYR A 47 1.54 3.61 6.74
C TYR A 47 1.19 2.65 5.58
N HIS A 48 0.87 1.39 5.90
CA HIS A 48 0.54 0.38 4.89
C HIS A 48 -0.82 0.65 4.22
N ALA A 49 -1.81 1.14 4.98
CA ALA A 49 -3.15 1.41 4.49
C ALA A 49 -3.20 2.57 3.49
N LYS A 50 -2.38 3.62 3.69
CA LYS A 50 -2.24 4.70 2.70
C LYS A 50 -1.61 4.22 1.40
N GLN A 51 -0.61 3.34 1.44
CA GLN A 51 -0.04 2.73 0.23
C GLN A 51 -1.03 1.80 -0.47
N GLY A 52 -1.72 0.96 0.30
CA GLY A 52 -2.80 0.10 -0.20
C GLY A 52 -3.92 0.89 -0.86
N PHE A 53 -4.28 2.05 -0.30
CA PHE A 53 -5.28 2.95 -0.87
C PHE A 53 -4.84 3.55 -2.21
N VAL A 54 -3.59 3.99 -2.34
CA VAL A 54 -3.05 4.45 -3.63
C VAL A 54 -3.07 3.32 -4.66
N LEU A 55 -2.69 2.09 -4.29
CA LEU A 55 -2.77 0.93 -5.17
C LEU A 55 -4.21 0.59 -5.57
N PHE A 56 -5.17 0.74 -4.66
CA PHE A 56 -6.58 0.56 -4.95
C PHE A 56 -7.09 1.60 -5.97
N ILE A 57 -6.71 2.87 -5.82
CA ILE A 57 -7.03 3.91 -6.81
C ILE A 57 -6.38 3.60 -8.16
N ALA A 58 -5.13 3.14 -8.18
CA ALA A 58 -4.46 2.71 -9.41
C ALA A 58 -5.18 1.52 -10.08
N ALA A 59 -5.64 0.55 -9.29
CA ALA A 59 -6.43 -0.58 -9.79
C ALA A 59 -7.73 -0.13 -10.47
N ILE A 60 -8.44 0.82 -9.86
CA ILE A 60 -9.64 1.43 -10.45
C ILE A 60 -9.29 2.15 -11.76
N ALA A 61 -8.20 2.92 -11.79
CA ALA A 61 -7.77 3.63 -12.99
C ALA A 61 -7.49 2.67 -14.16
N PHE A 62 -6.77 1.58 -13.92
CA PHE A 62 -6.52 0.56 -14.95
C PHE A 62 -7.81 -0.14 -15.41
N MET A 63 -8.74 -0.43 -14.49
CA MET A 63 -10.05 -0.99 -14.85
C MET A 63 -10.83 -0.07 -15.80
N VAL A 64 -10.82 1.25 -15.55
CA VAL A 64 -11.47 2.24 -16.42
C VAL A 64 -10.77 2.34 -17.78
N ILE A 65 -9.43 2.33 -17.82
CA ILE A 65 -8.65 2.31 -19.07
C ILE A 65 -9.01 1.08 -19.92
N GLY A 66 -9.28 -0.07 -19.29
CA GLY A 66 -9.69 -1.30 -19.94
C GLY A 66 -11.00 -1.24 -20.73
N ILE A 67 -11.79 -0.16 -20.62
CA ILE A 67 -13.00 0.05 -21.43
C ILE A 67 -12.64 0.32 -22.89
N VAL A 68 -11.46 0.91 -23.16
CA VAL A 68 -11.01 1.24 -24.52
C VAL A 68 -10.51 -0.04 -25.23
N PRO A 69 -11.06 -0.42 -26.40
CA PRO A 69 -10.64 -1.63 -27.11
C PRO A 69 -9.17 -1.58 -27.53
N ILE A 70 -8.53 -2.75 -27.59
CA ILE A 70 -7.16 -2.97 -28.08
C ILE A 70 -6.10 -2.29 -27.18
N LEU A 71 -5.96 -0.97 -27.24
CA LEU A 71 -4.95 -0.23 -26.47
C LEU A 71 -5.25 -0.24 -24.97
N GLY A 72 -6.51 -0.01 -24.58
CA GLY A 72 -6.91 -0.02 -23.18
C GLY A 72 -6.74 -1.40 -22.55
N TRP A 73 -6.99 -2.47 -23.30
CA TRP A 73 -6.78 -3.85 -22.84
C TRP A 73 -5.32 -4.14 -22.55
N ILE A 74 -4.41 -3.76 -23.46
CA ILE A 74 -2.97 -3.95 -23.28
C ILE A 74 -2.49 -3.19 -22.04
N ILE A 75 -2.83 -1.90 -21.93
CA ILE A 75 -2.43 -1.07 -20.79
C ILE A 75 -3.01 -1.62 -19.47
N SER A 76 -4.31 -1.98 -19.46
CA SER A 76 -4.97 -2.54 -18.29
C SER A 76 -4.36 -3.87 -17.87
N PHE A 77 -3.98 -4.73 -18.82
CA PHE A 77 -3.34 -6.01 -18.53
C PHE A 77 -2.02 -5.80 -17.79
N PHE A 78 -1.08 -5.06 -18.37
CA PHE A 78 0.22 -4.81 -17.73
C PHE A 78 0.10 -3.99 -16.44
N GLY A 79 -0.82 -3.02 -16.41
CA GLY A 79 -1.11 -2.23 -15.22
C GLY A 79 -1.64 -3.07 -14.06
N SER A 80 -2.56 -4.00 -14.33
CA SER A 80 -3.08 -4.92 -13.30
C SER A 80 -2.01 -5.85 -12.75
N ILE A 81 -1.08 -6.33 -13.59
CA ILE A 81 0.07 -7.12 -13.15
C ILE A 81 1.00 -6.29 -12.26
N ALA A 82 1.29 -5.04 -12.64
CA ALA A 82 2.11 -4.15 -11.82
C ALA A 82 1.47 -3.88 -10.44
N VAL A 83 0.17 -3.61 -10.40
CA VAL A 83 -0.58 -3.45 -9.14
C VAL A 83 -0.50 -4.71 -8.29
N LEU A 84 -0.71 -5.89 -8.89
CA LEU A 84 -0.63 -7.17 -8.17
C LEU A 84 0.75 -7.40 -7.55
N VAL A 85 1.82 -7.16 -8.31
CA VAL A 85 3.20 -7.28 -7.81
C VAL A 85 3.46 -6.34 -6.64
N LEU A 86 3.06 -5.07 -6.76
CA LEU A 86 3.23 -4.08 -5.70
C LEU A 86 2.40 -4.42 -4.46
N SER A 87 1.17 -4.94 -4.62
CA SER A 87 0.35 -5.45 -3.51
C SER A 87 1.04 -6.59 -2.79
N ILE A 88 1.61 -7.58 -3.52
CA ILE A 88 2.34 -8.70 -2.90
C ILE A 88 3.57 -8.20 -2.14
N MET A 89 4.35 -7.28 -2.72
CA MET A 89 5.48 -6.66 -2.03
C MET A 89 5.05 -5.94 -0.74
N GLY A 90 3.92 -5.23 -0.79
CA GLY A 90 3.33 -4.56 0.36
C GLY A 90 2.94 -5.54 1.46
N ILE A 91 2.30 -6.65 1.10
CA ILE A 91 1.91 -7.73 2.02
C ILE A 91 3.14 -8.34 2.69
N ILE A 92 4.19 -8.67 1.91
CA ILE A 92 5.43 -9.26 2.45
C ILE A 92 6.09 -8.30 3.45
N ASN A 93 6.15 -7.00 3.12
CA ASN A 93 6.69 -5.99 4.02
C ASN A 93 5.85 -5.85 5.30
N ALA A 94 4.52 -5.84 5.17
CA ALA A 94 3.59 -5.71 6.30
C ALA A 94 3.62 -6.93 7.25
N ILE A 95 3.75 -8.14 6.72
CA ILE A 95 3.93 -9.35 7.54
C ILE A 95 5.34 -9.34 8.18
N GLY A 96 6.34 -8.83 7.46
CA GLY A 96 7.71 -8.69 7.94
C GLY A 96 7.93 -7.58 8.96
N GLY A 97 6.92 -6.79 9.32
CA GLY A 97 7.07 -5.67 10.25
C GLY A 97 7.79 -4.45 9.67
N LYS A 98 7.90 -4.35 8.34
CA LYS A 98 8.76 -3.36 7.66
C LYS A 98 7.94 -2.23 7.04
N LYS A 99 8.27 -0.99 7.41
CA LYS A 99 7.78 0.22 6.73
C LYS A 99 8.68 0.56 5.53
N THR A 100 8.47 -0.11 4.42
CA THR A 100 9.22 0.13 3.17
C THR A 100 8.32 0.77 2.11
N ASP A 101 8.80 1.87 1.51
CA ASP A 101 8.06 2.55 0.46
C ASP A 101 8.02 1.69 -0.80
N LEU A 102 6.81 1.42 -1.30
CA LEU A 102 6.65 0.74 -2.58
C LEU A 102 7.10 1.66 -3.73
N PRO A 103 7.78 1.11 -4.76
CA PRO A 103 8.17 1.87 -5.94
C PRO A 103 6.98 2.62 -6.55
N LEU A 104 7.16 3.90 -6.86
CA LEU A 104 6.14 4.78 -7.47
C LEU A 104 4.87 5.01 -6.64
N VAL A 105 4.68 4.34 -5.49
CA VAL A 105 3.48 4.43 -4.64
C VAL A 105 3.77 5.22 -3.36
N GLY A 106 4.96 5.05 -2.77
CA GLY A 106 5.31 5.66 -1.48
C GLY A 106 5.20 7.18 -1.46
N GLU A 107 5.55 7.86 -2.56
CA GLU A 107 5.44 9.33 -2.66
C GLU A 107 3.99 9.82 -2.68
N TRP A 108 3.09 9.10 -3.36
CA TRP A 108 1.67 9.44 -3.38
C TRP A 108 1.00 9.11 -2.06
N ALA A 109 1.39 8.01 -1.42
CA ALA A 109 0.85 7.61 -0.11
C ALA A 109 1.12 8.67 0.95
N LYS A 110 2.29 9.33 0.93
CA LYS A 110 2.63 10.44 1.83
C LYS A 110 1.74 11.68 1.66
N LYS A 111 1.12 11.85 0.48
CA LYS A 111 0.19 12.95 0.20
C LYS A 111 -1.23 12.67 0.69
N VAL A 112 -1.54 11.44 1.12
CA VAL A 112 -2.84 11.07 1.69
C VAL A 112 -2.93 11.61 3.12
N ASN A 113 -3.57 12.78 3.25
CA ASN A 113 -3.84 13.42 4.54
C ASN A 113 -5.21 12.99 5.08
N LEU A 114 -5.23 11.79 5.66
CA LEU A 114 -6.35 11.16 6.36
C LEU A 114 -5.88 10.69 7.73
#